data_AF-A0A1X0S4Z8-F1
#
_entry.id   AF-A0A1X0S4Z8-F1
#
_cell.length_a   1.000
_cell.length_b   1.000
_cell.length_c   1.000
_cell.angle_alpha   90.00
_cell.angle_beta   90.00
_cell.angle_gamma   90.00
#
_symmetry.space_group_name_H-M   'P 1'
#
loop_
_entity.id
_entity.type
_entity.pdbx_description
1 polymer ?
#
loop_
_entity_poly.entity_id
_entity_poly.type
_entity_poly.pdbx_seq_one_letter_code
_entity_poly.pdbx_strand_id
1 'polypeptide(L)'
;MPGVTTNAKEMVKNKCHVRYFHPNWKAHPYYANLDSSNKTPSLRERLAQVSPATELPSANLSAVTRLPESPWQCQPYQKCSEHPPPTKVTRPNTTKPLPSQAAAAARTFSPPSANQGFKYLYVPVQRRIPIIQLRNRIRRLYINNSHVLNIHYPDRHLVTLIIHNDYEPELRSQLNKFAITVRDEYDSLDSANLRDPAWSKWSYQDKVDYAFGTFAGRLIRAIRRIRAPVQRAVARFFIEKGFFGIETFPEIFHPN
;
A
#
# COMPACT_ATOMS: atom_id res chain seq x y z
N MET A 1 -54.39 37.27 -14.45
CA MET A 1 -53.77 35.93 -14.52
C MET A 1 -53.20 35.71 -15.91
N PRO A 2 -51.89 35.92 -16.10
CA PRO A 2 -51.17 35.27 -17.18
C PRO A 2 -50.12 34.29 -16.60
N GLY A 3 -50.13 33.06 -17.11
CA GLY A 3 -49.13 32.05 -16.81
C GLY A 3 -47.77 32.43 -17.41
N VAL A 4 -46.73 32.34 -16.60
CA VAL A 4 -45.34 32.50 -17.03
C VAL A 4 -44.68 31.14 -16.97
N THR A 5 -44.50 30.54 -18.14
CA THR A 5 -43.63 29.39 -18.39
C THR A 5 -42.19 29.90 -18.48
N THR A 6 -41.41 29.77 -17.39
CA THR A 6 -40.00 30.14 -17.42
C THR A 6 -39.13 28.96 -17.82
N ASN A 7 -38.52 29.12 -18.98
CA ASN A 7 -37.56 28.28 -19.69
C ASN A 7 -36.52 27.54 -18.83
N ALA A 8 -36.31 26.26 -19.14
CA ALA A 8 -35.25 25.38 -18.63
C ALA A 8 -33.86 25.66 -19.24
N LYS A 9 -33.45 26.94 -19.31
CA LYS A 9 -32.19 27.36 -19.95
C LYS A 9 -31.43 28.41 -19.16
N GLU A 10 -31.20 28.22 -17.86
CA GLU A 10 -30.15 29.00 -17.19
C GLU A 10 -29.65 28.39 -15.87
N MET A 11 -28.89 27.30 -15.95
CA MET A 11 -27.94 26.93 -14.88
C MET A 11 -26.63 26.43 -15.49
N VAL A 12 -26.01 27.29 -16.31
CA VAL A 12 -24.58 27.20 -16.62
C VAL A 12 -23.89 28.33 -15.89
N LYS A 13 -23.39 28.05 -14.68
CA LYS A 13 -22.17 28.65 -14.12
C LYS A 13 -21.93 28.15 -12.70
N ASN A 14 -20.93 27.28 -12.61
CA ASN A 14 -20.01 26.99 -11.50
C ASN A 14 -19.69 25.49 -11.44
N LYS A 15 -19.21 24.97 -12.58
CA LYS A 15 -18.70 23.61 -12.73
C LYS A 15 -17.21 23.58 -12.37
N CYS A 16 -16.87 23.92 -11.14
CA CYS A 16 -15.57 23.56 -10.58
C CYS A 16 -15.53 22.03 -10.45
N HIS A 17 -14.81 21.44 -11.39
CA HIS A 17 -14.74 20.02 -11.67
C HIS A 17 -14.22 19.19 -10.49
N VAL A 18 -15.13 18.51 -9.79
CA VAL A 18 -14.86 17.17 -9.26
C VAL A 18 -15.20 16.19 -10.39
N ARG A 19 -14.34 16.12 -11.43
CA ARG A 19 -14.32 14.94 -12.30
C ARG A 19 -13.76 13.79 -11.45
N TYR A 20 -14.26 12.59 -11.66
CA TYR A 20 -13.98 11.35 -10.91
C TYR A 20 -14.84 11.15 -9.65
N PHE A 21 -16.16 11.04 -9.82
CA PHE A 21 -16.94 9.88 -9.34
C PHE A 21 -18.30 9.92 -10.05
N HIS A 22 -18.62 8.85 -10.77
CA HIS A 22 -19.83 8.74 -11.61
C HIS A 22 -21.09 8.71 -10.72
N PRO A 23 -22.26 9.23 -11.17
CA PRO A 23 -23.51 9.22 -10.40
C PRO A 23 -24.11 7.83 -10.13
N ASN A 24 -23.41 6.74 -10.47
CA ASN A 24 -23.90 5.37 -10.34
C ASN A 24 -22.85 4.43 -9.71
N TRP A 25 -22.26 4.84 -8.59
CA TRP A 25 -21.25 4.04 -7.89
C TRP A 25 -21.79 2.68 -7.39
N LYS A 26 -23.12 2.56 -7.20
CA LYS A 26 -23.81 1.30 -6.89
C LYS A 26 -23.85 0.29 -8.06
N ALA A 27 -23.59 0.71 -9.29
CA ALA A 27 -23.63 -0.15 -10.48
C ALA A 27 -22.27 -0.75 -10.89
N HIS A 28 -21.21 -0.51 -10.12
CA HIS A 28 -19.94 -1.17 -10.38
C HIS A 28 -20.02 -2.64 -9.93
N PRO A 29 -19.60 -3.62 -10.77
CA PRO A 29 -19.67 -5.05 -10.45
C PRO A 29 -18.90 -5.44 -9.18
N TYR A 30 -18.03 -4.56 -8.69
CA TYR A 30 -17.24 -4.68 -7.46
C TYR A 30 -18.02 -4.60 -6.14
N TYR A 31 -19.28 -4.17 -6.16
CA TYR A 31 -20.05 -3.89 -4.94
C TYR A 31 -21.13 -4.93 -4.61
N ALA A 32 -21.20 -6.05 -5.33
CA ALA A 32 -22.29 -7.02 -5.22
C ALA A 32 -22.24 -7.96 -4.00
N ASN A 33 -21.23 -7.86 -3.12
CA ASN A 33 -21.07 -8.75 -1.95
C ASN A 33 -21.09 -7.99 -0.61
N LEU A 34 -22.14 -7.19 -0.36
CA LEU A 34 -22.50 -6.79 1.01
C LEU A 34 -23.84 -7.43 1.36
N ASP A 35 -23.78 -8.57 2.03
CA ASP A 35 -24.93 -9.23 2.62
C ASP A 35 -25.55 -8.31 3.69
N SER A 36 -26.88 -8.19 3.70
CA SER A 36 -27.65 -7.14 4.38
C SER A 36 -27.77 -7.30 5.91
N SER A 37 -26.82 -7.97 6.55
CA SER A 37 -26.78 -8.10 7.99
C SER A 37 -25.34 -8.25 8.42
N ASN A 38 -24.81 -7.23 9.10
CA ASN A 38 -23.70 -7.21 10.07
C ASN A 38 -22.89 -5.92 9.93
N LYS A 39 -22.57 -5.31 11.08
CA LYS A 39 -21.67 -4.14 11.19
C LYS A 39 -20.46 -4.35 10.30
N THR A 40 -20.22 -3.44 9.35
CA THR A 40 -18.99 -3.47 8.56
C THR A 40 -17.81 -3.29 9.52
N PRO A 41 -16.90 -4.27 9.63
CA PRO A 41 -15.80 -4.19 10.57
C PRO A 41 -14.89 -3.02 10.21
N SER A 42 -14.29 -2.39 11.23
CA SER A 42 -13.37 -1.26 11.03
C SER A 42 -12.22 -1.65 10.11
N LEU A 43 -11.58 -0.69 9.43
CA LEU A 43 -10.39 -0.99 8.59
C LEU A 43 -9.33 -1.77 9.39
N ARG A 44 -9.17 -1.42 10.67
CA ARG A 44 -8.27 -2.11 11.59
C ARG A 44 -8.67 -3.57 11.79
N GLU A 45 -9.95 -3.84 12.07
CA GLU A 45 -10.46 -5.20 12.22
C GLU A 45 -10.28 -6.01 10.95
N ARG A 46 -10.61 -5.44 9.78
CA ARG A 46 -10.43 -6.11 8.48
C ARG A 46 -8.97 -6.45 8.20
N LEU A 47 -8.04 -5.57 8.56
CA LEU A 47 -6.61 -5.86 8.46
C LEU A 47 -6.15 -6.91 9.49
N ALA A 48 -6.77 -6.97 10.67
CA ALA A 48 -6.44 -7.90 11.73
C ALA A 48 -6.94 -9.33 11.49
N GLN A 49 -7.99 -9.52 10.67
CA GLN A 49 -8.46 -10.86 10.31
C GLN A 49 -7.42 -11.58 9.43
N VAL A 50 -6.62 -12.44 10.06
CA VAL A 50 -5.79 -13.45 9.42
C VAL A 50 -6.55 -14.76 9.64
N SER A 51 -7.19 -15.29 8.60
CA SER A 51 -7.56 -16.70 8.60
C SER A 51 -6.33 -17.51 8.18
N PRO A 52 -5.80 -18.41 9.02
CA PRO A 52 -4.89 -19.44 8.52
C PRO A 52 -5.74 -20.43 7.73
N ALA A 53 -5.60 -20.44 6.41
CA ALA A 53 -6.21 -21.46 5.57
C ALA A 53 -5.30 -22.70 5.55
N THR A 54 -5.82 -23.76 6.16
CA THR A 54 -5.66 -25.18 5.79
C THR A 54 -4.29 -25.82 6.02
N GLU A 55 -4.20 -26.51 7.15
CA GLU A 55 -3.29 -27.62 7.39
C GLU A 55 -3.34 -28.61 6.21
N LEU A 56 -2.19 -28.85 5.58
CA LEU A 56 -2.00 -30.00 4.71
C LEU A 56 -1.64 -31.21 5.59
N PRO A 57 -2.20 -32.40 5.33
CA PRO A 57 -1.91 -33.57 6.13
C PRO A 57 -0.46 -34.01 5.95
N SER A 58 0.18 -34.25 7.11
CA SER A 58 1.49 -34.86 7.26
C SER A 58 1.56 -36.20 6.51
N ALA A 59 2.44 -36.29 5.52
CA ALA A 59 2.84 -37.55 4.92
C ALA A 59 4.29 -37.86 5.35
N ASN A 60 4.41 -38.84 6.25
CA ASN A 60 5.66 -39.45 6.65
C ASN A 60 6.31 -40.17 5.46
N LEU A 61 7.55 -39.84 5.13
CA LEU A 61 8.44 -40.72 4.37
C LEU A 61 9.86 -40.64 4.94
N SER A 62 10.13 -41.45 5.96
CA SER A 62 11.47 -41.96 6.21
C SER A 62 11.73 -43.08 5.21
N ALA A 63 12.58 -42.84 4.21
CA ALA A 63 13.31 -43.89 3.53
C ALA A 63 14.57 -43.31 2.87
N VAL A 64 15.70 -43.80 3.37
CA VAL A 64 17.08 -43.62 2.92
C VAL A 64 17.22 -44.03 1.45
N THR A 65 18.06 -43.32 0.68
CA THR A 65 19.17 -43.86 -0.16
C THR A 65 19.55 -42.91 -1.32
N ARG A 66 20.78 -42.37 -1.20
CA ARG A 66 21.75 -41.96 -2.24
C ARG A 66 21.42 -40.78 -3.19
N LEU A 67 22.29 -39.78 -3.06
CA LEU A 67 22.53 -38.63 -3.94
C LEU A 67 22.94 -39.08 -5.36
N PRO A 68 22.41 -38.50 -6.44
CA PRO A 68 23.09 -38.45 -7.72
C PRO A 68 23.96 -37.18 -7.78
N GLU A 69 25.25 -37.36 -8.03
CA GLU A 69 26.22 -36.28 -8.25
C GLU A 69 25.80 -35.38 -9.41
N SER A 70 25.90 -34.06 -9.22
CA SER A 70 25.63 -33.05 -10.25
C SER A 70 26.88 -32.84 -11.13
N PRO A 71 26.73 -32.71 -12.47
CA PRO A 71 27.80 -32.87 -13.46
C PRO A 71 28.64 -31.60 -13.70
N TRP A 72 28.91 -30.80 -12.67
CA TRP A 72 29.76 -29.61 -12.79
C TRP A 72 31.09 -29.79 -12.06
N GLN A 73 31.89 -30.75 -12.52
CA GLN A 73 33.33 -30.78 -12.26
C GLN A 73 34.03 -29.85 -13.26
N CYS A 74 34.47 -28.69 -12.80
CA CYS A 74 35.40 -27.84 -13.58
C CYS A 74 36.81 -28.40 -13.43
N GLN A 75 37.34 -28.97 -14.52
CA GLN A 75 38.75 -29.39 -14.64
C GLN A 75 39.67 -28.16 -14.82
N PRO A 76 40.94 -28.18 -14.33
CA PRO A 76 41.81 -27.00 -14.32
C PRO A 76 42.98 -27.12 -15.31
N TYR A 77 42.97 -26.44 -16.46
CA TYR A 77 44.13 -26.29 -17.38
C TYR A 77 43.89 -25.00 -18.23
N GLN A 78 44.80 -24.06 -18.54
CA GLN A 78 46.26 -23.96 -18.51
C GLN A 78 46.72 -22.48 -18.76
N LYS A 79 47.94 -22.11 -18.32
CA LYS A 79 48.76 -20.89 -18.64
C LYS A 79 48.96 -20.71 -20.18
N CYS A 80 49.32 -19.57 -20.79
CA CYS A 80 50.02 -18.32 -20.43
C CYS A 80 49.85 -17.28 -21.57
N SER A 81 49.84 -15.96 -21.31
CA SER A 81 50.82 -15.02 -21.87
C SER A 81 50.69 -13.60 -21.32
N GLU A 82 51.83 -12.97 -21.09
CA GLU A 82 52.08 -11.71 -20.39
C GLU A 82 51.69 -10.46 -21.18
N HIS A 83 51.05 -9.51 -20.49
CA HIS A 83 51.09 -8.09 -20.83
C HIS A 83 51.36 -7.28 -19.55
N PRO A 84 52.21 -6.23 -19.58
CA PRO A 84 52.60 -5.49 -18.38
C PRO A 84 51.45 -4.59 -17.87
N PRO A 85 51.34 -4.34 -16.55
CA PRO A 85 50.18 -3.65 -15.99
C PRO A 85 50.32 -2.11 -16.08
N PRO A 86 49.26 -1.36 -16.45
CA PRO A 86 49.13 0.02 -16.01
C PRO A 86 48.64 0.03 -14.56
N THR A 87 49.57 0.27 -13.65
CA THR A 87 49.34 0.38 -12.20
C THR A 87 48.59 1.66 -11.87
N LYS A 88 47.24 1.62 -11.80
CA LYS A 88 46.43 2.50 -10.93
C LYS A 88 45.19 1.76 -10.44
N VAL A 89 45.40 0.79 -9.55
CA VAL A 89 44.31 0.28 -8.71
C VAL A 89 44.02 1.35 -7.65
N THR A 90 43.05 2.21 -7.92
CA THR A 90 42.44 3.04 -6.89
C THR A 90 41.76 2.08 -5.91
N ARG A 91 42.42 1.82 -4.79
CA ARG A 91 41.90 1.04 -3.67
C ARG A 91 40.53 1.62 -3.30
N PRO A 92 39.41 0.90 -3.40
CA PRO A 92 38.15 1.42 -2.90
C PRO A 92 38.31 1.62 -1.40
N ASN A 93 38.20 2.86 -0.94
CA ASN A 93 38.12 3.15 0.49
C ASN A 93 36.93 2.37 1.04
N THR A 94 37.21 1.26 1.73
CA THR A 94 36.24 0.42 2.43
C THR A 94 35.73 1.18 3.64
N THR A 95 34.84 2.14 3.39
CA THR A 95 34.11 2.82 4.44
C THR A 95 33.16 1.80 5.05
N LYS A 96 33.30 1.52 6.36
CA LYS A 96 32.41 0.59 7.06
C LYS A 96 30.97 1.08 6.88
N PRO A 97 30.02 0.23 6.46
CA PRO A 97 28.63 0.64 6.29
C PRO A 97 28.08 1.14 7.64
N LEU A 98 27.26 2.20 7.60
CA LEU A 98 26.56 2.68 8.79
C LEU A 98 25.76 1.52 9.42
N PRO A 99 25.58 1.46 10.76
CA PRO A 99 24.85 0.37 11.41
C PRO A 99 23.46 0.10 10.81
N SER A 100 22.75 1.15 10.37
CA SER A 100 21.45 1.02 9.69
C SER A 100 21.55 0.37 8.30
N GLN A 101 22.63 0.62 7.56
CA GLN A 101 22.86 0.04 6.23
C GLN A 101 23.25 -1.44 6.34
N ALA A 102 24.08 -1.79 7.33
CA ALA A 102 24.42 -3.18 7.63
C ALA A 102 23.18 -3.98 8.07
N ALA A 103 22.36 -3.42 8.96
CA ALA A 103 21.10 -4.05 9.36
C ALA A 103 20.12 -4.23 8.18
N ALA A 104 20.00 -3.23 7.30
CA ALA A 104 19.17 -3.34 6.10
C ALA A 104 19.67 -4.43 5.13
N ALA A 105 20.99 -4.55 4.93
CA ALA A 105 21.57 -5.60 4.10
C ALA A 105 21.32 -7.00 4.70
N ALA A 106 21.47 -7.15 6.02
CA ALA A 106 21.21 -8.40 6.73
C ALA A 106 19.75 -8.88 6.60
N ARG A 107 18.78 -7.94 6.54
CA ARG A 107 17.36 -8.28 6.30
C ARG A 107 17.14 -9.01 4.97
N THR A 108 17.96 -8.75 3.95
CA THR A 108 17.86 -9.44 2.64
C THR A 108 18.11 -10.94 2.75
N PHE A 109 18.97 -11.35 3.68
CA PHE A 109 19.34 -12.75 3.90
C PHE A 109 18.60 -13.37 5.09
N SER A 110 17.75 -12.60 5.75
CA SER A 110 16.90 -13.10 6.83
C SER A 110 15.70 -13.83 6.24
N PRO A 111 15.20 -14.88 6.90
CA PRO A 111 13.96 -15.52 6.49
C PRO A 111 12.80 -14.50 6.49
N PRO A 112 11.79 -14.68 5.61
CA PRO A 112 10.62 -13.81 5.59
C PRO A 112 9.96 -13.73 6.97
N SER A 113 9.54 -12.53 7.36
CA SER A 113 8.81 -12.30 8.61
C SER A 113 7.48 -13.06 8.62
N ALA A 114 7.13 -13.64 9.75
CA ALA A 114 5.81 -14.25 9.96
C ALA A 114 4.67 -13.23 9.81
N ASN A 115 4.96 -11.94 10.01
CA ASN A 115 3.99 -10.84 9.90
C ASN A 115 4.02 -10.17 8.52
N GLN A 116 4.32 -10.94 7.46
CA GLN A 116 4.38 -10.41 6.10
C GLN A 116 3.04 -9.78 5.69
N GLY A 117 3.11 -8.52 5.25
CA GLY A 117 1.92 -7.77 4.87
C GLY A 117 2.17 -6.28 4.78
N PHE A 118 1.06 -5.55 4.63
CA PHE A 118 1.08 -4.11 4.47
C PHE A 118 0.13 -3.43 5.43
N LYS A 119 0.50 -2.24 5.88
CA LYS A 119 -0.29 -1.46 6.83
C LYS A 119 -0.45 -0.03 6.41
N TYR A 120 -1.56 0.54 6.87
CA TYR A 120 -1.83 1.95 6.84
C TYR A 120 -1.40 2.62 8.13
N LEU A 121 -0.55 3.64 8.02
CA LEU A 121 -0.26 4.57 9.11
C LEU A 121 -0.87 5.93 8.83
N TYR A 122 -1.60 6.47 9.79
CA TYR A 122 -2.17 7.82 9.72
C TYR A 122 -1.29 8.78 10.51
N VAL A 123 -0.65 9.69 9.80
CA VAL A 123 0.26 10.69 10.38
C VAL A 123 -0.42 12.05 10.32
N PRO A 124 -0.47 12.80 11.44
CA PRO A 124 -1.03 14.15 11.45
C PRO A 124 -0.20 15.10 10.59
N VAL A 125 -0.89 16.01 9.90
CA VAL A 125 -0.27 17.06 9.08
C VAL A 125 -1.00 18.37 9.30
N GLN A 126 -0.25 19.46 9.48
CA GLN A 126 -0.84 20.77 9.71
C GLN A 126 -1.69 21.24 8.52
N ARG A 127 -1.18 21.01 7.31
CA ARG A 127 -1.82 21.39 6.05
C ARG A 127 -1.49 20.41 4.95
N ARG A 128 -2.36 20.34 3.95
CA ARG A 128 -2.05 19.62 2.71
C ARG A 128 -0.93 20.32 1.96
N ILE A 129 0.00 19.52 1.46
CA ILE A 129 1.12 19.97 0.62
C ILE A 129 1.25 19.01 -0.56
N PRO A 130 1.91 19.40 -1.66
CA PRO A 130 2.16 18.50 -2.77
C PRO A 130 2.91 17.24 -2.31
N ILE A 131 2.56 16.06 -2.85
CA ILE A 131 3.16 14.77 -2.45
C ILE A 131 4.69 14.79 -2.58
N ILE A 132 5.22 15.47 -3.60
CA ILE A 132 6.67 15.64 -3.78
C ILE A 132 7.31 16.38 -2.59
N GLN A 133 6.69 17.48 -2.15
CA GLN A 133 7.16 18.23 -0.99
C GLN A 133 7.04 17.40 0.29
N LEU A 134 5.96 16.61 0.42
CA LEU A 134 5.80 15.72 1.57
C LEU A 134 6.88 14.64 1.62
N ARG A 135 7.22 14.00 0.49
CA ARG A 135 8.35 13.06 0.42
C ARG A 135 9.68 13.70 0.80
N ASN A 136 9.90 14.95 0.43
CA ASN A 136 11.08 15.70 0.86
C ASN A 136 11.09 15.95 2.37
N ARG A 137 9.94 16.23 2.99
CA ARG A 137 9.83 16.39 4.45
C ARG A 137 10.03 15.07 5.19
N ILE A 138 9.43 13.98 4.72
CA ILE A 138 9.64 12.63 5.26
C ILE A 138 11.14 12.28 5.24
N ARG A 139 11.84 12.56 4.15
CA ARG A 139 13.30 12.36 4.06
C ARG A 139 14.08 13.19 5.09
N ARG A 140 13.64 14.43 5.37
CA ARG A 140 14.26 15.31 6.39
C ARG A 140 14.04 14.80 7.82
N LEU A 141 13.01 13.98 8.05
CA LEU A 141 12.80 13.27 9.31
C LEU A 141 13.63 11.97 9.40
N TYR A 142 14.60 11.77 8.50
CA TYR A 142 15.42 10.56 8.39
C TYR A 142 14.64 9.28 8.11
N ILE A 143 13.40 9.41 7.60
CA ILE A 143 12.59 8.29 7.15
C ILE A 143 12.96 7.96 5.71
N ASN A 144 13.21 6.67 5.45
CA ASN A 144 13.56 6.23 4.11
C ASN A 144 12.31 6.13 3.22
N ASN A 145 12.25 6.98 2.19
CA ASN A 145 11.15 7.01 1.23
C ASN A 145 10.94 5.70 0.47
N SER A 146 11.95 4.81 0.37
CA SER A 146 11.79 3.53 -0.32
C SER A 146 10.88 2.56 0.44
N HIS A 147 10.78 2.68 1.77
CA HIS A 147 9.89 1.85 2.59
C HIS A 147 8.46 2.39 2.66
N VAL A 148 8.24 3.64 2.23
CA VAL A 148 6.91 4.24 2.08
C VAL A 148 6.40 3.99 0.67
N LEU A 149 5.54 2.98 0.51
CA LEU A 149 5.06 2.50 -0.78
C LEU A 149 4.15 3.51 -1.48
N ASN A 150 3.20 4.08 -0.74
CA ASN A 150 2.32 5.12 -1.25
C ASN A 150 1.96 6.14 -0.17
N ILE A 151 1.62 7.35 -0.63
CA ILE A 151 1.22 8.48 0.21
C ILE A 151 -0.08 9.05 -0.37
N HIS A 152 -1.10 9.18 0.46
CA HIS A 152 -2.33 9.87 0.06
C HIS A 152 -3.00 10.55 1.25
N TYR A 153 -3.92 11.48 0.98
CA TYR A 153 -4.61 12.24 2.02
C TYR A 153 -6.04 11.69 2.21
N PRO A 154 -6.34 10.97 3.30
CA PRO A 154 -7.68 10.51 3.58
C PRO A 154 -8.60 11.67 4.01
N ASP A 155 -8.02 12.66 4.71
CA ASP A 155 -8.69 13.84 5.28
C ASP A 155 -7.78 15.09 5.13
N ARG A 156 -8.19 16.27 5.63
CA ARG A 156 -7.50 17.56 5.49
C ARG A 156 -6.22 17.64 6.33
N HIS A 157 -6.22 17.05 7.52
CA HIS A 157 -5.12 17.14 8.50
C HIS A 157 -4.45 15.80 8.78
N LEU A 158 -4.68 14.81 7.90
CA LEU A 158 -4.08 13.49 8.00
C LEU A 158 -3.46 13.10 6.68
N VAL A 159 -2.31 12.43 6.77
CA VAL A 159 -1.75 11.70 5.65
C VAL A 159 -1.69 10.22 5.97
N THR A 160 -2.00 9.42 4.97
CA THR A 160 -1.92 7.97 5.03
C THR A 160 -0.68 7.49 4.29
N LEU A 161 0.14 6.71 4.99
CA LEU A 161 1.30 6.03 4.48
C LEU A 161 0.99 4.54 4.34
N ILE A 162 1.27 3.96 3.16
CA ILE A 162 1.28 2.50 2.97
C ILE A 162 2.71 2.03 3.18
N ILE A 163 2.92 1.11 4.11
CA ILE A 163 4.23 0.57 4.46
C ILE A 163 4.17 -0.97 4.57
N HIS A 164 5.34 -1.61 4.57
CA HIS A 164 5.48 -2.98 5.03
C HIS A 164 5.32 -3.06 6.55
N ASN A 165 4.68 -4.13 7.04
CA ASN A 165 4.46 -4.36 8.47
C ASN A 165 5.78 -4.33 9.27
N ASP A 166 6.85 -4.95 8.75
CA ASP A 166 8.14 -5.02 9.45
C ASP A 166 8.82 -3.66 9.62
N TYR A 167 8.45 -2.66 8.80
CA TYR A 167 8.99 -1.31 8.90
C TYR A 167 8.22 -0.42 9.89
N GLU A 168 7.02 -0.84 10.30
CA GLU A 168 6.17 -0.10 11.24
C GLU A 168 6.89 0.34 12.54
N PRO A 169 7.59 -0.54 13.29
CA PRO A 169 8.25 -0.14 14.53
C PRO A 169 9.37 0.87 14.30
N GLU A 170 10.14 0.72 13.21
CA GLU A 170 11.20 1.65 12.84
C GLU A 170 10.63 3.03 12.48
N LEU A 171 9.57 3.07 11.68
CA LEU A 171 8.89 4.31 11.29
C LEU A 171 8.28 5.03 12.50
N ARG A 172 7.59 4.30 13.40
CA ARG A 172 7.04 4.89 14.63
C ARG A 172 8.15 5.46 15.51
N SER A 173 9.25 4.74 15.68
CA SER A 173 10.41 5.22 16.44
C SER A 173 10.96 6.52 15.84
N GLN A 174 11.09 6.60 14.52
CA GLN A 174 11.56 7.81 13.83
C GLN A 174 10.61 9.01 13.99
N LEU A 175 9.30 8.79 13.88
CA LEU A 175 8.30 9.84 14.08
C LEU A 175 8.27 10.34 15.54
N ASN A 176 8.35 9.41 16.50
CA ASN A 176 8.34 9.74 17.93
C ASN A 176 9.54 10.61 18.35
N LYS A 177 10.70 10.50 17.70
CA LYS A 177 11.85 11.39 17.94
C LYS A 177 11.53 12.87 17.72
N PHE A 178 10.52 13.16 16.91
CA PHE A 178 10.04 14.52 16.63
C PHE A 178 8.69 14.83 17.29
N ALA A 179 8.28 14.03 18.29
CA ALA A 179 6.99 14.13 18.96
C ALA A 179 5.78 14.03 18.00
N ILE A 180 5.94 13.30 16.89
CA ILE A 180 4.85 13.06 15.94
C ILE A 180 4.18 11.73 16.30
N THR A 181 3.03 11.81 16.95
CA THR A 181 2.23 10.64 17.31
C THR A 181 1.40 10.16 16.11
N VAL A 182 1.48 8.87 15.79
CA VAL A 182 0.63 8.21 14.80
C VAL A 182 -0.80 8.12 15.34
N ARG A 183 -1.80 8.36 14.50
CA ARG A 183 -3.23 8.29 14.88
C ARG A 183 -3.77 6.89 14.60
N ASP A 184 -3.74 6.02 15.61
CA ASP A 184 -4.12 4.61 15.48
C ASP A 184 -5.65 4.40 15.50
N GLU A 185 -6.42 5.37 16.01
CA GLU A 185 -7.89 5.31 16.13
C GLU A 185 -8.61 5.75 14.85
N TYR A 186 -7.88 6.26 13.85
CA TYR A 186 -8.51 6.70 12.61
C TYR A 186 -8.89 5.50 11.73
N ASP A 187 -10.18 5.34 11.48
CA ASP A 187 -10.70 4.33 10.56
C ASP A 187 -11.17 4.99 9.26
N SER A 188 -10.55 4.66 8.12
CA SER A 188 -10.97 5.21 6.82
C SER A 188 -12.36 4.75 6.37
N LEU A 189 -12.90 3.67 6.95
CA LEU A 189 -14.22 3.16 6.63
C LEU A 189 -15.33 3.76 7.51
N ASP A 190 -14.97 4.54 8.54
CA ASP A 190 -15.96 5.17 9.40
C ASP A 190 -16.73 6.26 8.66
N SER A 191 -18.06 6.10 8.67
CA SER A 191 -19.03 7.05 8.14
C SER A 191 -18.88 8.46 8.72
N ALA A 192 -18.36 8.62 9.94
CA ALA A 192 -18.15 9.92 10.57
C ALA A 192 -17.08 10.78 9.88
N ASN A 193 -16.24 10.19 9.03
CA ASN A 193 -15.27 10.94 8.23
C ASN A 193 -15.91 11.66 7.03
N LEU A 194 -17.14 11.32 6.67
CA LEU A 194 -17.92 11.97 5.61
C LEU A 194 -18.56 13.26 6.13
N ARG A 195 -17.75 14.33 6.19
CA ARG A 195 -18.15 15.63 6.78
C ARG A 195 -18.76 16.63 5.81
N ASP A 196 -19.05 16.24 4.57
CA ASP A 196 -19.72 17.12 3.62
C ASP A 196 -21.19 17.31 4.03
N PRO A 197 -21.66 18.56 4.24
CA PRO A 197 -23.06 18.84 4.53
C PRO A 197 -24.03 18.25 3.49
N ALA A 198 -23.59 18.07 2.24
CA ALA A 198 -24.38 17.45 1.19
C ALA A 198 -24.81 16.01 1.51
N TRP A 199 -24.06 15.29 2.36
CA TRP A 199 -24.34 13.92 2.76
C TRP A 199 -25.05 13.81 4.11
N SER A 200 -25.41 14.95 4.74
CA SER A 200 -26.16 14.97 6.00
C SER A 200 -27.46 14.15 5.91
N LYS A 201 -28.13 14.20 4.75
CA LYS A 201 -29.41 13.54 4.46
C LYS A 201 -29.28 12.05 4.08
N TRP A 202 -28.06 11.55 3.89
CA TRP A 202 -27.86 10.15 3.50
C TRP A 202 -28.12 9.22 4.68
N SER A 203 -28.64 8.02 4.37
CA SER A 203 -28.79 6.97 5.38
C SER A 203 -27.42 6.54 5.90
N TYR A 204 -27.40 5.90 7.08
CA TYR A 204 -26.16 5.33 7.62
C TYR A 204 -25.52 4.34 6.63
N GLN A 205 -26.32 3.47 6.02
CA GLN A 205 -25.83 2.47 5.07
C GLN A 205 -25.23 3.12 3.82
N ASP A 206 -25.90 4.12 3.24
CA ASP A 206 -25.36 4.83 2.07
C ASP A 206 -24.02 5.52 2.37
N LYS A 207 -23.85 6.02 3.60
CA LYS A 207 -22.57 6.59 4.04
C LYS A 207 -21.48 5.54 4.16
N VAL A 208 -21.78 4.39 4.75
CA VAL A 208 -20.83 3.26 4.89
C VAL A 208 -20.40 2.77 3.52
N ASP A 209 -21.35 2.52 2.63
CA ASP A 209 -21.09 2.01 1.28
C ASP A 209 -20.25 3.02 0.47
N TYR A 210 -20.57 4.32 0.58
CA TYR A 210 -19.81 5.38 -0.07
C TYR A 210 -18.40 5.55 0.50
N ALA A 211 -18.24 5.46 1.83
CA ALA A 211 -16.94 5.49 2.48
C ALA A 211 -16.08 4.32 2.00
N PHE A 212 -16.66 3.13 1.93
CA PHE A 212 -16.00 1.94 1.39
C PHE A 212 -15.60 2.12 -0.08
N GLY A 213 -16.51 2.56 -0.95
CA GLY A 213 -16.20 2.79 -2.36
C GLY A 213 -15.13 3.87 -2.58
N THR A 214 -15.15 4.93 -1.76
CA THR A 214 -14.12 5.97 -1.76
C THR A 214 -12.76 5.41 -1.33
N PHE A 215 -12.74 4.59 -0.28
CA PHE A 215 -11.52 3.91 0.19
C PHE A 215 -10.97 2.97 -0.88
N ALA A 216 -11.82 2.10 -1.42
CA ALA A 216 -11.49 1.13 -2.47
C ALA A 216 -10.87 1.83 -3.69
N GLY A 217 -11.53 2.87 -4.22
CA GLY A 217 -11.01 3.66 -5.34
C GLY A 217 -9.67 4.33 -5.05
N ARG A 218 -9.46 4.85 -3.83
CA ARG A 218 -8.17 5.42 -3.40
C ARG A 218 -7.08 4.36 -3.33
N LEU A 219 -7.38 3.17 -2.82
CA LEU A 219 -6.43 2.07 -2.70
C LEU A 219 -6.06 1.48 -4.08
N ILE A 220 -7.01 1.33 -5.02
CA ILE A 220 -6.69 0.95 -6.41
C ILE A 220 -5.72 1.97 -7.04
N ARG A 221 -6.01 3.27 -6.89
CA ARG A 221 -5.12 4.33 -7.41
C ARG A 221 -3.76 4.35 -6.71
N ALA A 222 -3.71 4.00 -5.43
CA ALA A 222 -2.47 3.83 -4.68
C ALA A 222 -1.64 2.67 -5.25
N ILE A 223 -2.25 1.50 -5.42
CA ILE A 223 -1.58 0.31 -5.96
C ILE A 223 -1.05 0.59 -7.36
N ARG A 224 -1.83 1.23 -8.24
CA ARG A 224 -1.37 1.62 -9.60
C ARG A 224 -0.10 2.50 -9.62
N ARG A 225 0.20 3.21 -8.53
CA ARG A 225 1.41 4.07 -8.40
C ARG A 225 2.60 3.35 -7.77
N ILE A 226 2.39 2.20 -7.14
CA ILE A 226 3.46 1.40 -6.54
C ILE A 226 4.27 0.72 -7.66
N ARG A 227 5.60 0.63 -7.48
CA ARG A 227 6.50 0.03 -8.48
C ARG A 227 6.23 -1.48 -8.61
N ALA A 228 6.34 -2.00 -9.83
CA ALA A 228 5.97 -3.37 -10.21
C ALA A 228 6.47 -4.50 -9.28
N PRO A 229 7.70 -4.49 -8.71
CA PRO A 229 8.16 -5.57 -7.85
C PRO A 229 7.29 -5.75 -6.59
N VAL A 230 6.83 -4.66 -5.99
CA VAL A 230 6.05 -4.67 -4.74
C VAL A 230 4.55 -4.58 -5.01
N GLN A 231 4.16 -4.03 -6.16
CA GLN A 231 2.78 -3.76 -6.53
C GLN A 231 1.88 -5.01 -6.47
N ARG A 232 2.34 -6.14 -7.03
CA ARG A 232 1.58 -7.39 -7.04
C ARG A 232 1.35 -7.95 -5.64
N ALA A 233 2.35 -7.87 -4.77
CA ALA A 233 2.23 -8.31 -3.38
C ALA A 233 1.20 -7.48 -2.61
N VAL A 234 1.23 -6.15 -2.81
CA VAL A 234 0.25 -5.23 -2.17
C VAL A 234 -1.16 -5.53 -2.64
N ALA A 235 -1.36 -5.73 -3.95
CA ALA A 235 -2.67 -6.05 -4.50
C ALA A 235 -3.23 -7.35 -3.93
N ARG A 236 -2.43 -8.45 -3.93
CA ARG A 236 -2.84 -9.74 -3.37
C ARG A 236 -3.24 -9.63 -1.91
N PHE A 237 -2.41 -8.97 -1.10
CA PHE A 237 -2.69 -8.77 0.32
C PHE A 237 -4.05 -8.10 0.55
N PHE A 238 -4.37 -7.03 -0.19
CA PHE A 238 -5.66 -6.34 0.01
C PHE A 238 -6.85 -7.10 -0.57
N ILE A 239 -6.65 -7.98 -1.56
CA ILE A 239 -7.69 -8.91 -2.05
C ILE A 239 -7.96 -9.99 -0.99
N GLU A 240 -6.91 -10.59 -0.41
CA GLU A 240 -7.04 -11.59 0.67
C GLU A 240 -7.75 -11.02 1.90
N LYS A 241 -7.58 -9.72 2.18
CA LYS A 241 -8.30 -8.99 3.24
C LYS A 241 -9.74 -8.58 2.83
N GLY A 242 -10.18 -8.98 1.64
CA GLY A 242 -11.53 -8.77 1.14
C GLY A 242 -11.87 -7.32 0.77
N PHE A 243 -10.88 -6.45 0.56
CA PHE A 243 -11.16 -5.05 0.16
C PHE A 243 -11.57 -4.93 -1.32
N PHE A 244 -11.23 -5.92 -2.13
CA PHE A 244 -11.61 -6.06 -3.53
C PHE A 244 -11.81 -7.53 -3.86
N GLY A 245 -12.64 -7.84 -4.86
CA GLY A 245 -12.69 -9.20 -5.39
C GLY A 245 -11.52 -9.50 -6.32
N ILE A 246 -11.30 -10.79 -6.58
CA ILE A 246 -10.18 -11.34 -7.36
C ILE A 246 -10.20 -10.82 -8.80
N GLU A 247 -11.39 -10.53 -9.34
CA GLU A 247 -11.62 -9.94 -10.65
C GLU A 247 -10.98 -8.56 -10.83
N THR A 248 -10.74 -7.83 -9.74
CA THR A 248 -10.04 -6.53 -9.75
C THR A 248 -8.54 -6.68 -10.05
N PHE A 249 -7.96 -7.86 -9.78
CA PHE A 249 -6.53 -8.10 -9.91
C PHE A 249 -6.01 -7.78 -11.31
N PRO A 250 -6.52 -8.37 -12.41
CA PRO A 250 -6.07 -8.02 -13.76
C PRO A 250 -6.27 -6.53 -14.10
N GLU A 251 -7.41 -5.94 -13.72
CA GLU A 251 -7.72 -4.52 -14.00
C GLU A 251 -6.78 -3.51 -13.32
N ILE A 252 -6.12 -3.90 -12.24
CA ILE A 252 -5.11 -3.05 -11.59
C ILE A 252 -3.85 -2.93 -12.48
N PHE A 253 -3.50 -3.98 -13.23
CA PHE A 253 -2.25 -4.07 -13.99
C PHE A 253 -2.39 -3.77 -15.48
N HIS A 254 -3.62 -3.78 -16.03
CA HIS A 254 -3.87 -3.33 -17.40
C HIS A 254 -4.12 -1.81 -17.40
N PRO A 255 -3.26 -1.01 -18.07
CA PRO A 255 -3.56 0.39 -18.31
C PRO A 255 -4.71 0.49 -19.33
N ASN A 256 -5.75 1.25 -18.98
CA ASN A 256 -6.72 1.77 -19.96
C ASN A 256 -6.06 2.83 -20.84
#